data_AF-A0A925PAE2-F1
#
_entry.id   AF-A0A925PAE2-F1
#
_cell.length_a   1.000
_cell.length_b   1.000
_cell.length_c   1.000
_cell.angle_alpha   90.00
_cell.angle_beta   90.00
_cell.angle_gamma   90.00
#
_symmetry.space_group_name_H-M   'P 1'
#
loop_
_entity.id
_entity.type
_entity.pdbx_description
1 polymer ?
#
loop_
_entity_poly.entity_id
_entity_poly.type
_entity_poly.pdbx_seq_one_letter_code
_entity_poly.pdbx_strand_id
1 'polypeptide(L)'
;MKEKLPKDYTLFVDGFYDGYLNGQTESEIIGAARDKLLPLIAAYRPLADDAVLVDLGKLIAEQYAALGRKNPRLCYLYASGAAGAKNFSSDIPAALLKREADLAQRVLATAARRPKITEKITTPLWERVYGQLERRVGPEKIALLQNENPNPAEYVNYCAASVALFEEISRLRQNEAGLLMRQIWSEK
;
A
#
# COMPACT_ATOMS: atom_id res chain seq x y z
N MET A 1 -11.19 13.75 -9.74
CA MET A 1 -11.92 12.57 -10.28
C MET A 1 -12.80 12.93 -11.47
N LYS A 2 -13.77 13.87 -11.35
CA LYS A 2 -14.69 14.25 -12.45
C LYS A 2 -14.06 14.41 -13.84
N GLU A 3 -12.91 15.07 -13.94
CA GLU A 3 -12.24 15.31 -15.23
C GLU A 3 -11.35 14.15 -15.70
N LYS A 4 -10.68 13.46 -14.75
CA LYS A 4 -9.68 12.44 -15.06
C LYS A 4 -10.27 11.03 -15.18
N LEU A 5 -11.28 10.75 -14.37
CA LEU A 5 -11.96 9.46 -14.23
C LEU A 5 -13.48 9.69 -14.28
N PRO A 6 -14.03 10.24 -15.38
CA PRO A 6 -15.43 10.66 -15.44
C PRO A 6 -16.42 9.51 -15.23
N LYS A 7 -16.09 8.31 -15.73
CA LYS A 7 -16.91 7.11 -15.54
C LYS A 7 -16.96 6.68 -14.08
N ASP A 8 -15.79 6.58 -13.44
CA ASP A 8 -15.69 6.20 -12.03
C ASP A 8 -16.35 7.26 -11.13
N TYR A 9 -16.16 8.54 -11.43
CA TYR A 9 -16.82 9.64 -10.71
C TYR A 9 -18.36 9.52 -10.75
N THR A 10 -18.91 9.24 -11.93
CA THR A 10 -20.37 9.07 -12.11
C THR A 10 -20.88 7.89 -11.28
N LEU A 11 -20.17 6.75 -11.29
CA LEU A 11 -20.50 5.59 -10.47
C LEU A 11 -20.56 5.86 -8.96
N PHE A 12 -19.76 6.79 -8.44
CA PHE A 12 -19.84 7.20 -7.03
C PHE A 12 -21.00 8.15 -6.75
N VAL A 13 -21.20 9.15 -7.61
CA VAL A 13 -22.26 10.13 -7.44
C VAL A 13 -23.63 9.47 -7.53
N ASP A 14 -23.83 8.63 -8.55
CA ASP A 14 -25.08 7.89 -8.75
C ASP A 14 -25.34 6.95 -7.57
N GLY A 15 -24.31 6.22 -7.11
CA GLY A 15 -24.44 5.34 -5.95
C GLY A 15 -24.80 6.08 -4.65
N PHE A 16 -24.29 7.28 -4.45
CA PHE A 16 -24.65 8.12 -3.30
C PHE A 16 -26.10 8.62 -3.41
N TYR A 17 -26.49 9.10 -4.60
CA TYR A 17 -27.83 9.62 -4.86
C TYR A 17 -28.90 8.52 -4.76
N ASP A 18 -28.66 7.36 -5.36
CA ASP A 18 -29.56 6.21 -5.29
C ASP A 18 -29.71 5.70 -3.85
N GLY A 19 -28.62 5.64 -3.09
CA GLY A 19 -28.67 5.23 -1.68
C GLY A 19 -29.54 6.17 -0.84
N TYR A 20 -29.38 7.48 -1.06
CA TYR A 20 -30.23 8.49 -0.42
C TYR A 20 -31.70 8.35 -0.79
N LEU A 21 -32.03 8.20 -2.08
CA LEU A 21 -33.42 8.04 -2.55
C LEU A 21 -34.08 6.75 -2.02
N ASN A 22 -33.29 5.69 -1.83
CA ASN A 22 -33.77 4.41 -1.31
C ASN A 22 -33.83 4.36 0.23
N GLY A 23 -33.60 5.48 0.92
CA GLY A 23 -33.73 5.57 2.37
C GLY A 23 -32.61 4.88 3.15
N GLN A 24 -31.45 4.64 2.51
CA GLN A 24 -30.28 4.11 3.20
C GLN A 24 -29.75 5.15 4.20
N THR A 25 -29.21 4.66 5.30
CA THR A 25 -28.49 5.48 6.27
C THR A 25 -27.19 6.00 5.68
N GLU A 26 -26.68 7.12 6.20
CA GLU A 26 -25.38 7.67 5.80
C GLU A 26 -24.25 6.64 5.96
N SER A 27 -24.30 5.82 7.01
CA SER A 27 -23.32 4.75 7.25
C SER A 27 -23.33 3.68 6.14
N GLU A 28 -24.51 3.28 5.67
CA GLU A 28 -24.66 2.32 4.58
C GLU A 28 -24.15 2.89 3.25
N ILE A 29 -24.49 4.15 2.96
CA ILE A 29 -24.05 4.85 1.75
C ILE A 29 -22.52 5.01 1.75
N ILE A 30 -21.93 5.43 2.87
CA ILE A 30 -20.47 5.54 3.03
C ILE A 30 -19.80 4.18 2.92
N GLY A 31 -20.38 3.13 3.52
CA GLY A 31 -19.88 1.76 3.40
C GLY A 31 -19.81 1.31 1.94
N ALA A 32 -20.92 1.43 1.21
CA ALA A 32 -20.99 1.07 -0.20
C ALA A 32 -20.03 1.89 -1.08
N ALA A 33 -19.85 3.18 -0.77
CA ALA A 33 -18.88 4.02 -1.46
C ALA A 33 -17.44 3.54 -1.22
N ARG A 34 -17.09 3.13 0.02
CA ARG A 34 -15.75 2.61 0.34
C ARG A 34 -15.47 1.29 -0.37
N ASP A 35 -16.46 0.40 -0.42
CA ASP A 35 -16.34 -0.89 -1.10
C ASP A 35 -16.03 -0.76 -2.59
N LYS A 36 -16.49 0.33 -3.23
CA LYS A 36 -16.15 0.67 -4.62
C LYS A 36 -14.83 1.43 -4.75
N LEU A 37 -14.54 2.34 -3.82
CA LEU A 37 -13.38 3.23 -3.88
C LEU A 37 -12.06 2.51 -3.63
N LEU A 38 -12.02 1.57 -2.69
CA LEU A 38 -10.78 0.88 -2.33
C LEU A 38 -10.23 0.00 -3.47
N PRO A 39 -11.04 -0.83 -4.16
CA PRO A 39 -10.59 -1.56 -5.35
C PRO A 39 -10.14 -0.62 -6.47
N LEU A 40 -10.82 0.51 -6.65
CA LEU A 40 -10.43 1.50 -7.65
C LEU A 40 -9.05 2.07 -7.35
N ILE A 41 -8.82 2.55 -6.13
CA ILE A 41 -7.49 3.05 -5.72
C ILE A 41 -6.43 1.96 -5.92
N ALA A 42 -6.73 0.69 -5.63
CA ALA A 42 -5.82 -0.42 -5.87
C ALA A 42 -5.49 -0.59 -7.36
N ALA A 43 -6.48 -0.55 -8.26
CA ALA A 43 -6.28 -0.66 -9.70
C ALA A 43 -5.47 0.50 -10.30
N TYR A 44 -5.62 1.71 -9.76
CA TYR A 44 -4.92 2.90 -10.24
C TYR A 44 -3.54 3.12 -9.59
N ARG A 45 -3.22 2.46 -8.46
CA ARG A 45 -1.92 2.57 -7.78
C ARG A 45 -0.73 2.39 -8.73
N PRO A 46 -0.65 1.31 -9.54
CA PRO A 46 0.47 1.13 -10.48
C PRO A 46 0.63 2.25 -11.52
N LEU A 47 -0.45 2.99 -11.79
CA LEU A 47 -0.49 4.04 -12.82
C LEU A 47 -0.07 5.41 -12.28
N ALA A 48 0.04 5.57 -10.97
CA ALA A 48 0.42 6.82 -10.32
C ALA A 48 1.85 7.27 -10.70
N ASP A 49 2.13 8.55 -10.46
CA ASP A 49 3.47 9.12 -10.62
C ASP A 49 4.47 8.47 -9.65
N ASP A 50 5.74 8.38 -10.08
CA ASP A 50 6.81 7.77 -9.29
C ASP A 50 6.94 8.43 -7.91
N ALA A 51 6.82 9.77 -7.82
CA ALA A 51 6.86 10.48 -6.54
C ALA A 51 5.74 10.03 -5.57
N VAL A 52 4.54 9.79 -6.09
CA VAL A 52 3.40 9.30 -5.28
C VAL A 52 3.67 7.88 -4.80
N LEU A 53 4.21 7.03 -5.66
CA LEU A 53 4.58 5.65 -5.32
C LEU A 53 5.67 5.59 -4.24
N VAL A 54 6.66 6.48 -4.30
CA VAL A 54 7.70 6.60 -3.28
C VAL A 54 7.11 7.05 -1.95
N ASP A 55 6.24 8.07 -1.95
CA ASP A 55 5.57 8.53 -0.74
C ASP A 55 4.69 7.43 -0.12
N LEU A 56 4.05 6.59 -0.94
CA LEU A 56 3.34 5.39 -0.48
C LEU A 56 4.27 4.37 0.17
N GLY A 57 5.44 4.10 -0.43
CA GLY A 57 6.44 3.20 0.16
C GLY A 57 6.87 3.67 1.57
N LYS A 58 7.13 4.97 1.73
CA LYS A 58 7.44 5.59 3.03
C LYS A 58 6.29 5.44 4.02
N LEU A 59 5.06 5.75 3.60
CA LEU A 59 3.88 5.62 4.46
C LEU A 59 3.70 4.18 4.95
N ILE A 60 3.90 3.19 4.08
CA ILE A 60 3.78 1.78 4.43
C ILE A 60 4.80 1.38 5.50
N ALA A 61 6.07 1.79 5.33
CA ALA A 61 7.09 1.57 6.35
C ALA A 61 6.70 2.20 7.70
N GLU A 62 6.17 3.43 7.69
CA GLU A 62 5.73 4.11 8.90
C GLU A 62 4.52 3.43 9.57
N GLN A 63 3.55 2.96 8.79
CA GLN A 63 2.38 2.21 9.29
C GLN A 63 2.82 0.86 9.90
N TYR A 64 3.69 0.12 9.22
CA TYR A 64 4.24 -1.14 9.73
C TYR A 64 5.00 -0.92 11.03
N ALA A 65 5.83 0.12 11.10
CA ALA A 65 6.57 0.48 12.31
C ALA A 65 5.62 0.89 13.45
N ALA A 66 4.58 1.67 13.16
CA ALA A 66 3.58 2.07 14.16
C ALA A 66 2.83 0.87 14.74
N LEU A 67 2.35 -0.03 13.88
CA LEU A 67 1.68 -1.26 14.29
C LEU A 67 2.64 -2.18 15.06
N GLY A 68 3.88 -2.33 14.60
CA GLY A 68 4.90 -3.17 15.24
C GLY A 68 5.27 -2.69 16.63
N ARG A 69 5.40 -1.37 16.84
CA ARG A 69 5.61 -0.76 18.17
C ARG A 69 4.45 -1.02 19.13
N LYS A 70 3.22 -1.08 18.61
CA LYS A 70 2.02 -1.38 19.41
C LYS A 70 1.92 -2.87 19.73
N ASN A 71 2.03 -3.72 18.70
CA ASN A 71 1.99 -5.16 18.80
C ASN A 71 2.55 -5.79 17.50
N PRO A 72 3.64 -6.58 17.56
CA PRO A 72 4.22 -7.23 16.38
C PRO A 72 3.24 -8.06 15.57
N ARG A 73 2.24 -8.69 16.22
CA ARG A 73 1.18 -9.44 15.54
C ARG A 73 0.32 -8.54 14.65
N LEU A 74 0.03 -7.30 15.06
CA LEU A 74 -0.75 -6.37 14.25
C LEU A 74 0.00 -5.99 12.97
N CYS A 75 1.30 -5.73 13.09
CA CYS A 75 2.12 -5.43 11.92
C CYS A 75 2.21 -6.65 10.99
N TYR A 76 2.47 -7.87 11.50
CA TYR A 76 2.48 -9.07 10.67
C TYR A 76 1.16 -9.24 9.92
N LEU A 77 0.03 -9.23 10.64
CA LEU A 77 -1.30 -9.42 10.07
C LEU A 77 -1.65 -8.38 8.99
N TYR A 78 -1.18 -7.14 9.16
CA TYR A 78 -1.39 -6.05 8.21
C TYR A 78 -0.46 -6.17 7.00
N ALA A 79 0.82 -6.45 7.21
CA ALA A 79 1.83 -6.50 6.16
C ALA A 79 1.73 -7.74 5.27
N SER A 80 1.42 -8.91 5.85
CA SER A 80 1.26 -10.16 5.10
C SER A 80 -0.12 -10.28 4.43
N GLY A 81 -1.10 -9.49 4.89
CA GLY A 81 -2.49 -9.64 4.48
C GLY A 81 -3.22 -10.83 5.12
N ALA A 82 -2.59 -11.54 6.07
CA ALA A 82 -3.17 -12.72 6.73
C ALA A 82 -4.46 -12.42 7.54
N ALA A 83 -4.76 -11.15 7.82
CA ALA A 83 -6.02 -10.76 8.46
C ALA A 83 -7.20 -10.51 7.49
N GLY A 84 -7.01 -10.71 6.18
CA GLY A 84 -8.06 -10.51 5.18
C GLY A 84 -8.67 -9.11 5.24
N ALA A 85 -10.00 -9.02 5.40
CA ALA A 85 -10.76 -7.77 5.43
C ALA A 85 -10.73 -7.04 6.80
N LYS A 86 -9.84 -7.41 7.72
CA LYS A 86 -9.75 -6.73 9.02
C LYS A 86 -9.44 -5.23 8.86
N ASN A 87 -10.18 -4.40 9.57
CA ASN A 87 -9.92 -2.96 9.66
C ASN A 87 -8.88 -2.65 10.75
N PHE A 88 -7.79 -1.99 10.38
CA PHE A 88 -6.71 -1.57 11.29
C PHE A 88 -6.74 -0.07 11.64
N SER A 89 -7.78 0.66 11.22
CA SER A 89 -7.84 2.13 11.39
C SER A 89 -7.75 2.57 12.85
N SER A 90 -8.25 1.78 13.81
CA SER A 90 -8.11 2.08 15.25
C SER A 90 -6.70 1.83 15.80
N ASP A 91 -5.87 1.10 15.07
CA ASP A 91 -4.51 0.74 15.46
C ASP A 91 -3.44 1.63 14.83
N ILE A 92 -3.80 2.38 13.77
CA ILE A 92 -2.90 3.27 13.04
C ILE A 92 -3.09 4.72 13.52
N PRO A 93 -2.01 5.47 13.78
CA PRO A 93 -2.09 6.89 14.12
C PRO A 93 -2.90 7.71 13.10
N ALA A 94 -3.80 8.57 13.58
CA ALA A 94 -4.69 9.38 12.74
C ALA A 94 -3.94 10.22 11.67
N ALA A 95 -2.75 10.72 12.00
CA ALA A 95 -1.92 11.46 11.07
C ALA A 95 -1.46 10.61 9.86
N LEU A 96 -1.19 9.31 10.07
CA LEU A 96 -0.84 8.38 8.98
C LEU A 96 -2.06 8.06 8.12
N LEU A 97 -3.24 7.87 8.72
CA LEU A 97 -4.49 7.66 7.98
C LEU A 97 -4.87 8.86 7.12
N LYS A 98 -4.64 10.09 7.64
CA LYS A 98 -4.84 11.31 6.84
C LYS A 98 -3.92 11.33 5.63
N ARG A 99 -2.61 11.04 5.82
CA ARG A 99 -1.64 10.96 4.73
C ARG A 99 -1.99 9.86 3.72
N GLU A 100 -2.53 8.73 4.18
CA GLU A 100 -3.01 7.66 3.32
C GLU A 100 -4.15 8.14 2.40
N ALA A 101 -5.13 8.86 2.96
CA ALA A 101 -6.22 9.44 2.18
C ALA A 101 -5.71 10.49 1.17
N ASP A 102 -4.81 11.38 1.58
CA ASP A 102 -4.21 12.38 0.70
C ASP A 102 -3.41 11.72 -0.45
N LEU A 103 -2.69 10.63 -0.17
CA LEU A 103 -1.97 9.85 -1.18
C LEU A 103 -2.90 9.08 -2.10
N ALA A 104 -4.00 8.52 -1.59
CA ALA A 104 -5.02 7.88 -2.41
C ALA A 104 -5.63 8.86 -3.42
N GLN A 105 -5.88 10.11 -3.02
CA GLN A 105 -6.31 11.16 -3.93
C GLN A 105 -5.24 11.45 -5.00
N ARG A 106 -3.96 11.57 -4.60
CA ARG A 106 -2.84 11.79 -5.54
C ARG A 106 -2.65 10.64 -6.52
N VAL A 107 -2.86 9.39 -6.10
CA VAL A 107 -2.86 8.22 -6.98
C VAL A 107 -3.87 8.42 -8.12
N LEU A 108 -5.12 8.72 -7.79
CA LEU A 108 -6.17 8.92 -8.79
C LEU A 108 -5.92 10.15 -9.67
N ALA A 109 -5.35 11.22 -9.10
CA ALA A 109 -5.09 12.46 -9.82
C ALA A 109 -3.92 12.36 -10.81
N THR A 110 -2.89 11.56 -10.48
CA THR A 110 -1.66 11.41 -11.27
C THR A 110 -1.63 10.14 -12.13
N ALA A 111 -2.68 9.32 -12.05
CA ALA A 111 -2.75 8.10 -12.82
C ALA A 111 -2.71 8.38 -14.32
N ALA A 112 -1.78 7.72 -15.00
CA ALA A 112 -1.60 7.81 -16.44
C ALA A 112 -1.08 6.47 -16.98
N ARG A 113 -1.19 6.24 -18.29
CA ARG A 113 -0.63 5.06 -18.93
C ARG A 113 0.89 5.03 -18.69
N ARG A 114 1.39 3.93 -18.11
CA ARG A 114 2.82 3.71 -17.87
C ARG A 114 3.36 2.63 -18.80
N PRO A 115 4.66 2.66 -19.12
CA PRO A 115 5.32 1.52 -19.78
C PRO A 115 5.17 0.25 -18.93
N LYS A 116 5.10 -0.90 -19.61
CA LYS A 116 5.10 -2.20 -18.93
C LYS A 116 6.45 -2.39 -18.23
N ILE A 117 6.42 -2.77 -16.95
CA ILE A 117 7.61 -3.18 -16.22
C ILE A 117 7.95 -4.61 -16.61
N THR A 118 9.24 -4.86 -16.83
CA THR A 118 9.80 -6.19 -17.08
C THR A 118 10.82 -6.50 -16.01
N GLU A 119 10.97 -7.77 -15.63
CA GLU A 119 12.00 -8.22 -14.68
C GLU A 119 13.40 -7.70 -15.05
N LYS A 120 13.76 -7.66 -16.34
CA LYS A 120 15.04 -7.10 -16.81
C LYS A 120 15.32 -5.67 -16.30
N ILE A 121 14.28 -4.86 -16.06
CA ILE A 121 14.41 -3.49 -15.54
C ILE A 121 14.57 -3.51 -14.02
N THR A 122 13.84 -4.39 -13.33
CA THR A 122 13.73 -4.35 -11.87
C THR A 122 14.66 -5.30 -11.14
N THR A 123 15.13 -6.39 -11.75
CA THR A 123 16.09 -7.34 -11.14
C THR A 123 17.33 -6.64 -10.59
N PRO A 124 18.03 -5.74 -11.33
CA PRO A 124 19.20 -5.04 -10.77
C PRO A 124 18.83 -4.04 -9.66
N LEU A 125 17.58 -3.56 -9.63
CA LEU A 125 17.10 -2.71 -8.54
C LEU A 125 16.87 -3.56 -7.28
N TRP A 126 16.24 -4.72 -7.44
CA TRP A 126 16.01 -5.69 -6.38
C TRP A 126 17.31 -6.22 -5.78
N GLU A 127 18.30 -6.56 -6.60
CA GLU A 127 19.63 -6.97 -6.13
C GLU A 127 20.27 -5.91 -5.24
N ARG A 128 20.17 -4.62 -5.59
CA ARG A 128 20.65 -3.53 -4.75
C ARG A 128 19.87 -3.41 -3.45
N VAL A 129 18.54 -3.50 -3.50
CA VAL A 129 17.68 -3.45 -2.30
C VAL A 129 18.01 -4.61 -1.37
N TYR A 130 18.06 -5.84 -1.87
CA TYR A 130 18.41 -7.02 -1.07
C TYR A 130 19.83 -6.93 -0.51
N GLY A 131 20.80 -6.46 -1.29
CA GLY A 131 22.17 -6.27 -0.79
C GLY A 131 22.27 -5.26 0.36
N GLN A 132 21.46 -4.19 0.35
CA GLN A 132 21.39 -3.25 1.48
C GLN A 132 20.59 -3.81 2.66
N LEU A 133 19.47 -4.47 2.36
CA LEU A 133 18.61 -5.08 3.35
C LEU A 133 19.37 -6.15 4.14
N GLU A 134 20.17 -6.99 3.47
CA GLU A 134 20.94 -8.07 4.08
C GLU A 134 21.96 -7.52 5.06
N ARG A 135 22.67 -6.46 4.67
CA ARG A 135 23.60 -5.75 5.56
C ARG A 135 22.91 -5.15 6.79
N ARG A 136 21.64 -4.74 6.65
CA ARG A 136 20.90 -4.02 7.68
C ARG A 136 20.20 -4.93 8.68
N VAL A 137 19.53 -5.98 8.20
CA VAL A 137 18.70 -6.85 9.04
C VAL A 137 19.20 -8.29 9.12
N GLY A 138 20.16 -8.67 8.28
CA GLY A 138 20.68 -10.03 8.17
C GLY A 138 19.81 -10.94 7.28
N PRO A 139 20.40 -11.99 6.68
CA PRO A 139 19.71 -12.88 5.75
C PRO A 139 18.56 -13.65 6.39
N GLU A 140 18.67 -14.04 7.67
CA GLU A 140 17.59 -14.77 8.36
C GLU A 140 16.28 -13.97 8.46
N LYS A 141 16.38 -12.65 8.70
CA LYS A 141 15.17 -11.80 8.77
C LYS A 141 14.57 -11.56 7.40
N ILE A 142 15.39 -11.55 6.34
CA ILE A 142 14.90 -11.44 4.95
C ILE A 142 14.13 -12.70 4.57
N ALA A 143 14.62 -13.88 4.96
CA ALA A 143 13.95 -15.15 4.68
C ALA A 143 12.51 -15.17 5.24
N LEU A 144 12.24 -14.47 6.35
CA LEU A 144 10.90 -14.34 6.91
C LEU A 144 9.91 -13.63 5.98
N LEU A 145 10.38 -12.76 5.07
CA LEU A 145 9.50 -12.08 4.11
C LEU A 145 8.91 -13.04 3.07
N GLN A 146 9.56 -14.19 2.86
CA GLN A 146 9.08 -15.27 2.00
C GLN A 146 8.31 -16.35 2.76
N ASN A 147 8.31 -16.30 4.10
CA ASN A 147 7.55 -17.23 4.92
C ASN A 147 6.11 -16.71 5.06
N GLU A 148 5.16 -17.44 4.48
CA GLU A 148 3.73 -17.10 4.55
C GLU A 148 3.13 -17.30 5.95
N ASN A 149 3.76 -18.11 6.81
CA ASN A 149 3.28 -18.42 8.14
C ASN A 149 4.42 -18.52 9.18
N PRO A 150 5.11 -17.41 9.47
CA PRO A 150 6.17 -17.40 10.47
C PRO A 150 5.61 -17.68 11.87
N ASN A 151 6.45 -18.24 12.73
CA ASN A 151 6.10 -18.48 14.13
C ASN A 151 5.77 -17.13 14.80
N PRO A 152 4.77 -17.05 15.70
CA PRO A 152 4.49 -15.81 16.45
C PRO A 152 5.71 -15.18 17.14
N ALA A 153 6.70 -15.97 17.55
CA ALA A 153 7.96 -15.48 18.10
C ALA A 153 8.79 -14.67 17.09
N GLU A 154 8.59 -14.88 15.79
CA GLU A 154 9.31 -14.24 14.69
C GLU A 154 8.62 -12.97 14.18
N TYR A 155 7.40 -12.65 14.62
CA TYR A 155 6.66 -11.48 14.14
C TYR A 155 7.42 -10.17 14.31
N VAL A 156 8.21 -10.03 15.38
CA VAL A 156 9.08 -8.86 15.58
C VAL A 156 10.11 -8.74 14.44
N ASN A 157 10.74 -9.85 14.07
CA ASN A 157 11.75 -9.89 13.02
C ASN A 157 11.13 -9.72 11.63
N TYR A 158 9.97 -10.34 11.38
CA TYR A 158 9.19 -10.13 10.15
C TYR A 158 8.85 -8.64 9.96
N CYS A 159 8.38 -7.99 11.03
CA CYS A 159 8.06 -6.57 11.00
C CYS A 159 9.27 -5.69 10.77
N ALA A 160 10.39 -5.98 11.44
CA ALA A 160 11.64 -5.25 11.22
C ALA A 160 12.13 -5.38 9.77
N ALA A 161 12.05 -6.58 9.19
CA ALA A 161 12.41 -6.81 7.78
C ALA A 161 11.44 -6.10 6.82
N SER A 162 10.13 -6.13 7.10
CA SER A 162 9.11 -5.48 6.27
C SER A 162 9.25 -3.97 6.25
N VAL A 163 9.49 -3.34 7.42
CA VAL A 163 9.78 -1.91 7.51
C VAL A 163 11.05 -1.58 6.74
N ALA A 164 12.14 -2.33 6.99
CA ALA A 164 13.41 -2.09 6.33
C ALA A 164 13.32 -2.23 4.80
N LEU A 165 12.56 -3.20 4.28
CA LEU A 165 12.33 -3.39 2.85
C LEU A 165 11.78 -2.12 2.19
N PHE A 166 10.67 -1.59 2.70
CA PHE A 166 10.04 -0.39 2.13
C PHE A 166 10.88 0.87 2.32
N GLU A 167 11.66 0.95 3.41
CA GLU A 167 12.65 2.02 3.59
C GLU A 167 13.78 1.94 2.57
N GLU A 168 14.35 0.76 2.31
CA GLU A 168 15.42 0.61 1.30
C GLU A 168 14.92 0.89 -0.12
N ILE A 169 13.70 0.44 -0.47
CA ILE A 169 13.08 0.81 -1.75
C ILE A 169 12.95 2.34 -1.86
N SER A 170 12.46 2.99 -0.79
CA SER A 170 12.23 4.44 -0.77
C SER A 170 13.50 5.29 -0.74
N ARG A 171 14.68 4.67 -0.52
CA ARG A 171 16.00 5.32 -0.57
C ARG A 171 16.64 5.31 -1.95
N LEU A 172 16.13 4.52 -2.89
CA LEU A 172 16.58 4.58 -4.29
C LEU A 172 16.25 5.96 -4.89
N ARG A 173 16.81 6.25 -6.07
CA ARG A 173 16.39 7.44 -6.82
C ARG A 173 14.89 7.34 -7.12
N GLN A 174 14.19 8.48 -7.14
CA GLN A 174 12.73 8.51 -7.23
C GLN A 174 12.16 7.65 -8.36
N ASN A 175 12.78 7.69 -9.56
CA ASN A 175 12.38 6.89 -10.70
C ASN A 175 12.60 5.37 -10.48
N GLU A 176 13.71 4.99 -9.86
CA GLU A 176 14.03 3.59 -9.54
C GLU A 176 13.11 3.02 -8.47
N ALA A 177 12.88 3.79 -7.39
CA ALA A 177 11.94 3.43 -6.34
C ALA A 177 10.51 3.33 -6.89
N GLY A 178 10.11 4.26 -7.77
CA GLY A 178 8.83 4.23 -8.46
C GLY A 178 8.64 2.97 -9.32
N LEU A 179 9.70 2.49 -9.99
CA LEU A 179 9.65 1.23 -10.74
C LEU A 179 9.41 0.02 -9.83
N LEU A 180 10.14 -0.11 -8.71
CA LEU A 180 9.94 -1.22 -7.78
C LEU A 180 8.56 -1.20 -7.12
N MET A 181 8.13 -0.03 -6.63
CA MET A 181 6.80 0.12 -6.04
C MET A 181 5.70 -0.20 -7.06
N ARG A 182 5.86 0.22 -8.33
CA ARG A 182 4.91 -0.11 -9.40
C ARG A 182 4.86 -1.62 -9.67
N GLN A 183 6.00 -2.31 -9.66
CA GLN A 183 6.04 -3.77 -9.80
C GLN A 183 5.26 -4.45 -8.67
N ILE A 184 5.53 -4.09 -7.41
CA ILE A 184 4.85 -4.64 -6.22
C ILE A 184 3.32 -4.56 -6.34
N TRP A 185 2.80 -3.45 -6.88
CA TRP A 185 1.35 -3.26 -7.04
C TRP A 185 0.77 -3.88 -8.33
N SER A 186 1.62 -4.29 -9.27
CA SER A 186 1.18 -4.92 -10.53
C SER A 186 1.12 -6.45 -10.44
N GLU A 187 1.75 -7.05 -9.43
CA GLU A 187 1.86 -8.51 -9.23
C GLU A 187 0.75 -9.09 -8.33
N LYS A 188 -0.24 -8.28 -7.93
CA LYS A 188 -1.39 -8.71 -7.12
C LYS A 188 -2.66 -8.88 -7.94
#